data_AF-A0A942XUR8-F1
#
_entry.id   AF-A0A942XUR8-F1
#
_cell.length_a   1.000
_cell.length_b   1.000
_cell.length_c   1.000
_cell.angle_alpha   90.00
_cell.angle_beta   90.00
_cell.angle_gamma   90.00
#
_symmetry.space_group_name_H-M   'P 1'
#
loop_
_entity.id
_entity.type
_entity.pdbx_description
1 polymer ?
#
loop_
_entity_poly.entity_id
_entity_poly.type
_entity_poly.pdbx_seq_one_letter_code
_entity_poly.pdbx_strand_id
1 'polypeptide(L)'
;MREMEWLMYDRENNERWTEEFSRAEVAAGAVSLPIVHPGEYYVVYGATVDAQGGVSYPVNLAQLLKQSDDEEETYGTIPEEKEEKPEVSFDGTGEATFHVTETDKTEDMLNPECSVTKGANTVKAYCFRTSDTAKEGNFEQEVKEAFADYPASITGSYKELTFADGDTETVKMEYLIPYSNMWGGHIIVVVTVDQDGKLKIADYYKAGTGDK
;
A
#
# COMPACT_ATOMS: atom_id res chain seq x y z
N MET A 1 28.09 30.87 10.77
CA MET A 1 26.95 29.96 10.58
C MET A 1 25.95 30.72 9.73
N ARG A 2 25.34 30.09 8.72
CA ARG A 2 24.36 30.79 7.87
C ARG A 2 22.97 30.27 8.17
N GLU A 3 22.08 31.21 8.45
CA GLU A 3 20.64 31.02 8.62
C GLU A 3 20.01 30.88 7.23
N MET A 4 18.92 30.10 7.13
CA MET A 4 18.11 30.05 5.90
C MET A 4 17.10 31.19 5.94
N GLU A 5 17.21 32.13 5.02
CA GLU A 5 16.18 33.13 4.76
C GLU A 5 15.16 32.57 3.76
N TRP A 6 13.90 32.49 4.17
CA TRP A 6 12.79 32.19 3.26
C TRP A 6 12.13 33.50 2.84
N LEU A 7 12.06 33.74 1.52
CA LEU A 7 11.33 34.85 0.94
C LEU A 7 10.00 34.35 0.41
N MET A 8 8.91 34.84 0.97
CA MET A 8 7.56 34.58 0.50
C MET A 8 7.01 35.84 -0.17
N TYR A 9 6.41 35.67 -1.34
CA TYR A 9 5.86 36.77 -2.13
C TYR A 9 4.43 36.43 -2.54
N ASP A 10 3.48 37.20 -2.01
CA ASP A 10 2.09 37.17 -2.42
C ASP A 10 1.93 38.10 -3.62
N ARG A 11 1.67 37.51 -4.79
CA ARG A 11 1.53 38.24 -6.04
C ARG A 11 0.19 39.00 -6.13
N GLU A 12 -0.87 38.49 -5.54
CA GLU A 12 -2.20 39.13 -5.61
C GLU A 12 -2.23 40.40 -4.76
N ASN A 13 -1.63 40.34 -3.57
CA ASN A 13 -1.55 41.49 -2.67
C ASN A 13 -0.27 42.32 -2.84
N ASN A 14 0.69 41.86 -3.65
CA ASN A 14 2.01 42.47 -3.85
C ASN A 14 2.77 42.68 -2.52
N GLU A 15 2.62 41.73 -1.60
CA GLU A 15 3.25 41.74 -0.29
C GLU A 15 4.40 40.74 -0.25
N ARG A 16 5.46 41.09 0.50
CA ARG A 16 6.59 40.20 0.75
C ARG A 16 6.84 40.12 2.23
N TRP A 17 7.16 38.92 2.71
CA TRP A 17 7.71 38.76 4.04
C TRP A 17 8.90 37.81 4.01
N THR A 18 9.82 38.06 4.93
CA THR A 18 11.01 37.25 5.16
C THR A 18 10.88 36.65 6.54
N GLU A 19 11.00 35.34 6.63
CA GLU A 19 11.07 34.65 7.91
C GLU A 19 12.36 33.85 7.97
N GLU A 20 13.08 34.02 9.07
CA GLU A 20 14.37 33.40 9.33
C GLU A 20 14.16 32.29 10.35
N PHE A 21 14.62 31.08 10.02
CA PHE A 21 14.60 29.95 10.93
C PHE A 21 16.02 29.48 11.20
N SER A 22 16.33 29.20 12.47
CA SER A 22 17.58 28.55 12.82
C SER A 22 17.56 27.08 12.41
N ARG A 23 18.74 26.51 12.16
CA ARG A 23 18.89 25.08 11.80
C ARG A 23 18.31 24.14 12.86
N ALA A 24 18.34 24.54 14.13
CA ALA A 24 17.81 23.75 15.23
C ALA A 24 16.28 23.66 15.20
N GLU A 25 15.59 24.74 14.82
CA GLU A 25 14.13 24.79 14.73
C GLU A 25 13.61 23.91 13.58
N VAL A 26 14.30 23.96 12.43
CA VAL A 26 13.99 23.11 11.28
C VAL A 26 14.22 21.63 11.61
N ALA A 27 15.36 21.29 12.23
CA ALA A 27 15.70 19.91 12.58
C ALA A 27 14.79 19.31 13.67
N ALA A 28 14.20 20.14 14.54
CA ALA A 28 13.23 19.72 15.55
C ALA A 28 11.82 19.49 14.99
N GLY A 29 11.58 19.71 13.68
CA GLY A 29 10.26 19.60 13.07
C GLY A 29 9.26 20.66 13.56
N ALA A 30 9.76 21.72 14.22
CA ALA A 30 8.93 22.77 14.82
C ALA A 30 8.51 23.85 13.82
N VAL A 31 9.03 23.81 12.59
CA VAL A 31 8.71 24.78 11.55
C VAL A 31 7.58 24.22 10.68
N SER A 32 6.37 24.69 10.95
CA SER A 32 5.17 24.46 10.15
C SER A 32 4.61 25.82 9.76
N LEU A 33 4.58 26.12 8.47
CA LEU A 33 3.93 27.31 7.94
C LEU A 33 2.59 26.89 7.32
N PRO A 34 1.47 27.08 8.03
CA PRO A 34 0.16 26.79 7.47
C PRO A 34 -0.21 27.87 6.46
N ILE A 35 -0.17 27.54 5.17
CA ILE A 35 -0.77 28.37 4.12
C ILE A 35 -2.27 28.09 4.13
N VAL A 36 -3.04 28.93 4.82
CA VAL A 36 -4.51 28.80 4.89
C VAL A 36 -5.13 29.67 3.83
N HIS A 37 -5.47 29.08 2.68
CA HIS A 37 -6.26 29.77 1.66
C HIS A 37 -7.08 28.77 0.84
N PRO A 38 -8.40 29.00 0.67
CA PRO A 38 -9.24 28.10 -0.10
C PRO A 38 -9.06 28.27 -1.61
N GLY A 39 -8.99 27.16 -2.36
CA GLY A 39 -9.42 27.10 -3.76
C GLY A 39 -8.36 27.15 -4.88
N GLU A 40 -7.06 27.27 -4.60
CA GLU A 40 -6.04 27.43 -5.67
C GLU A 40 -4.85 26.47 -5.51
N TYR A 41 -4.20 26.14 -6.63
CA TYR A 41 -2.98 25.32 -6.68
C TYR A 41 -1.75 26.18 -6.38
N TYR A 42 -0.92 25.76 -5.44
CA TYR A 42 0.35 26.42 -5.11
C TYR A 42 1.53 25.68 -5.74
N VAL A 43 2.54 26.43 -6.17
CA VAL A 43 3.82 25.88 -6.65
C VAL A 43 4.95 26.50 -5.84
N VAL A 44 5.73 25.67 -5.15
CA VAL A 44 6.84 26.12 -4.30
C VAL A 44 8.15 26.03 -5.07
N TYR A 45 8.84 27.16 -5.21
CA TYR A 45 10.15 27.22 -5.83
C TYR A 45 11.22 27.55 -4.79
N GLY A 46 12.36 26.86 -4.84
CA GLY A 46 13.52 27.12 -3.98
C GLY A 46 14.74 27.54 -4.81
N ALA A 47 15.61 28.36 -4.22
CA ALA A 47 16.92 28.70 -4.79
C ALA A 47 17.95 28.73 -3.66
N THR A 48 19.22 28.49 -4.00
CA THR A 48 20.33 28.59 -3.05
C THR A 48 21.14 29.85 -3.32
N VAL A 49 21.74 30.41 -2.27
CA VAL A 49 22.62 31.59 -2.36
C VAL A 49 24.01 31.24 -1.84
N ASP A 50 25.03 31.50 -2.65
CA ASP A 50 26.41 31.20 -2.29
C ASP A 50 27.05 32.28 -1.39
N ALA A 51 28.33 32.09 -1.05
CA ALA A 51 29.08 32.99 -0.18
C ALA A 51 29.37 34.38 -0.72
N GLN A 52 29.17 34.56 -2.02
CA GLN A 52 29.42 35.79 -2.74
C GLN A 52 28.09 36.47 -3.16
N GLY A 53 26.95 35.90 -2.75
CA GLY A 53 25.62 36.41 -3.08
C GLY A 53 25.10 35.94 -4.44
N GLY A 54 25.75 34.96 -5.07
CA GLY A 54 25.26 34.33 -6.30
C GLY A 54 24.06 33.44 -6.01
N VAL A 55 22.97 33.63 -6.76
CA VAL A 55 21.70 32.90 -6.59
C VAL A 55 21.56 31.83 -7.67
N SER A 56 21.21 30.59 -7.30
CA SER A 56 20.92 29.52 -8.25
C SER A 56 19.62 29.77 -9.01
N TYR A 57 19.43 29.07 -10.14
CA TYR A 57 18.12 29.07 -10.79
C TYR A 57 17.04 28.53 -9.82
N PRO A 58 15.88 29.21 -9.70
CA PRO A 58 14.77 28.70 -8.90
C PRO A 58 14.28 27.37 -9.46
N VAL A 59 14.20 26.36 -8.60
CA VAL A 59 13.74 25.01 -8.93
C VAL A 59 12.39 24.79 -8.29
N ASN A 60 11.44 24.24 -9.05
CA ASN A 60 10.18 23.79 -8.48
C ASN A 60 10.48 22.61 -7.55
N LEU A 61 10.32 22.83 -6.25
CA LEU A 61 10.64 21.83 -5.25
C LEU A 61 9.73 20.61 -5.37
N ALA A 62 8.49 20.78 -5.87
CA ALA A 62 7.58 19.66 -6.15
C ALA A 62 8.01 18.83 -7.37
N GLN A 63 8.67 19.42 -8.38
CA GLN A 63 9.22 18.67 -9.51
C GLN A 63 10.51 17.93 -9.18
N LEU A 64 11.34 18.47 -8.27
CA LEU A 64 12.51 17.76 -7.77
C LEU A 64 12.15 16.50 -6.97
N LEU A 65 10.91 16.44 -6.46
CA LEU A 65 10.35 15.26 -5.79
C LEU A 65 9.78 14.23 -6.78
N LYS A 66 9.66 14.54 -8.08
CA LYS A 66 9.23 13.60 -9.13
C LYS A 66 10.45 12.90 -9.75
N GLN A 67 10.63 11.62 -9.46
CA GLN A 67 11.47 10.70 -10.26
C GLN A 67 10.63 9.59 -10.92
N SER A 68 9.44 9.90 -11.43
CA SER A 68 8.75 9.01 -12.37
C SER A 68 7.81 9.78 -13.32
N ASP A 69 7.67 9.23 -14.53
CA ASP A 69 7.25 9.88 -15.77
C ASP A 69 5.73 9.98 -16.01
N ASP A 70 4.87 9.77 -15.01
CA ASP A 70 3.42 9.81 -15.25
C ASP A 70 2.74 11.07 -14.68
N GLU A 71 1.86 11.62 -15.53
CA GLU A 71 1.12 12.86 -15.36
C GLU A 71 0.04 12.75 -14.27
N GLU A 72 -0.28 13.92 -13.69
CA GLU A 72 -1.44 14.17 -12.80
C GLU A 72 -1.43 13.55 -11.40
N GLU A 73 -0.65 14.11 -10.47
CA GLU A 73 -1.08 14.29 -9.07
C GLU A 73 -0.16 15.28 -8.33
N THR A 74 -0.75 16.15 -7.50
CA THR A 74 -0.14 17.39 -6.95
C THR A 74 0.34 17.28 -5.49
N TYR A 75 0.65 16.08 -4.97
CA TYR A 75 1.14 15.94 -3.59
C TYR A 75 2.11 14.75 -3.47
N GLY A 76 3.25 14.92 -2.79
CA GLY A 76 4.23 13.86 -2.54
C GLY A 76 4.76 13.90 -1.11
N THR A 77 4.62 12.80 -0.38
CA THR A 77 5.29 12.55 0.91
C THR A 77 6.73 12.08 0.65
N ILE A 78 7.66 12.45 1.54
CA ILE A 78 9.05 11.94 1.52
C ILE A 78 8.97 10.43 1.76
N PRO A 79 9.39 9.54 0.83
CA PRO A 79 9.49 8.13 1.12
C PRO A 79 10.58 7.94 2.16
N GLU A 80 10.29 7.19 3.24
CA GLU A 80 11.36 6.55 3.99
C GLU A 80 12.28 5.83 3.00
N GLU A 81 13.58 5.91 3.23
CA GLU A 81 14.59 5.18 2.46
C GLU A 81 14.24 3.69 2.55
N LYS A 82 13.45 3.19 1.60
CA LYS A 82 13.14 1.77 1.48
C LYS A 82 14.45 1.12 1.09
N GLU A 83 15.09 0.45 2.05
CA GLU A 83 15.95 -0.67 1.72
C GLU A 83 15.25 -1.47 0.63
N GLU A 84 15.88 -1.68 -0.54
CA GLU A 84 15.42 -2.64 -1.53
C GLU A 84 15.46 -4.02 -0.87
N LYS A 85 14.41 -4.33 -0.11
CA LYS A 85 14.18 -5.68 0.38
C LYS A 85 13.98 -6.55 -0.85
N PRO A 86 14.58 -7.75 -0.89
CA PRO A 86 14.33 -8.68 -1.98
C PRO A 86 12.81 -8.85 -2.13
N GLU A 87 12.30 -8.67 -3.35
CA GLU A 87 10.88 -8.87 -3.62
C GLU A 87 10.46 -10.26 -3.16
N VAL A 88 9.34 -10.33 -2.45
CA VAL A 88 8.76 -11.60 -2.05
C VAL A 88 8.43 -12.43 -3.29
N SER A 89 8.93 -13.66 -3.33
CA SER A 89 8.71 -14.59 -4.43
C SER A 89 7.57 -15.56 -4.12
N PHE A 90 6.77 -15.87 -5.13
CA PHE A 90 5.68 -16.84 -5.08
C PHE A 90 6.00 -18.09 -5.93
N ASP A 91 7.24 -18.58 -5.86
CA ASP A 91 7.77 -19.74 -6.59
C ASP A 91 7.70 -21.06 -5.78
N GLY A 92 6.98 -21.07 -4.67
CA GLY A 92 6.81 -22.22 -3.81
C GLY A 92 6.02 -23.36 -4.45
N THR A 93 6.09 -24.53 -3.83
CA THR A 93 5.53 -25.79 -4.37
C THR A 93 4.33 -26.32 -3.59
N GLY A 94 3.91 -25.63 -2.53
CA GLY A 94 2.81 -26.06 -1.65
C GLY A 94 1.46 -26.08 -2.37
N GLU A 95 0.79 -27.22 -2.39
CA GLU A 95 -0.56 -27.37 -2.94
C GLU A 95 -1.63 -27.25 -1.84
N ALA A 96 -2.83 -26.84 -2.23
CA ALA A 96 -4.00 -26.87 -1.38
C ALA A 96 -5.26 -27.05 -2.23
N THR A 97 -6.27 -27.70 -1.66
CA THR A 97 -7.63 -27.70 -2.21
C THR A 97 -8.42 -26.64 -1.47
N PHE A 98 -9.05 -25.74 -2.20
CA PHE A 98 -9.84 -24.66 -1.63
C PHE A 98 -11.32 -24.85 -1.98
N HIS A 99 -12.18 -24.84 -0.96
CA HIS A 99 -13.61 -24.88 -1.12
C HIS A 99 -14.26 -23.73 -0.35
N VAL A 100 -15.29 -23.13 -0.93
CA VAL A 100 -16.05 -22.05 -0.31
C VAL A 100 -17.52 -22.43 -0.29
N THR A 101 -18.14 -22.31 0.87
CA THR A 101 -19.58 -22.37 1.02
C THR A 101 -20.09 -20.98 1.33
N GLU A 102 -20.89 -20.41 0.43
CA GLU A 102 -21.52 -19.11 0.61
C GLU A 102 -22.63 -19.22 1.68
N THR A 103 -22.48 -18.55 2.82
CA THR A 103 -23.54 -18.40 3.82
C THR A 103 -24.00 -16.94 3.90
N ASP A 104 -25.28 -16.73 4.21
CA ASP A 104 -25.87 -15.40 4.42
C ASP A 104 -25.58 -14.38 3.30
N LYS A 105 -25.84 -14.77 2.04
CA LYS A 105 -25.63 -13.92 0.86
C LYS A 105 -26.76 -12.91 0.66
N THR A 106 -26.40 -11.64 0.54
CA THR A 106 -27.25 -10.55 0.03
C THR A 106 -26.63 -9.94 -1.23
N GLU A 107 -27.27 -8.92 -1.82
CA GLU A 107 -26.70 -8.20 -2.97
C GLU A 107 -25.41 -7.43 -2.61
N ASP A 108 -25.30 -6.95 -1.37
CA ASP A 108 -24.22 -6.06 -0.93
C ASP A 108 -23.19 -6.74 -0.02
N MET A 109 -23.48 -7.96 0.46
CA MET A 109 -22.68 -8.61 1.50
C MET A 109 -22.72 -10.14 1.40
N LEU A 110 -21.60 -10.77 1.74
CA LEU A 110 -21.44 -12.21 1.83
C LEU A 110 -20.62 -12.60 3.07
N ASN A 111 -21.02 -13.66 3.76
CA ASN A 111 -20.25 -14.27 4.85
C ASN A 111 -19.90 -15.72 4.47
N PRO A 112 -18.84 -15.97 3.69
CA PRO A 112 -18.52 -17.33 3.29
C PRO A 112 -17.79 -18.11 4.38
N GLU A 113 -18.01 -19.41 4.39
CA GLU A 113 -17.17 -20.37 5.10
C GLU A 113 -16.15 -20.96 4.12
N CYS A 114 -14.87 -20.78 4.42
CA CYS A 114 -13.74 -21.17 3.60
C CYS A 114 -13.08 -22.41 4.19
N SER A 115 -13.11 -23.52 3.46
CA SER A 115 -12.43 -24.76 3.84
C SER A 115 -11.18 -24.93 2.99
N VAL A 116 -10.03 -25.11 3.63
CA VAL A 116 -8.75 -25.34 2.95
C VAL A 116 -8.22 -26.69 3.39
N THR A 117 -7.98 -27.58 2.44
CA THR A 117 -7.31 -28.86 2.66
C THR A 117 -5.87 -28.79 2.19
N LYS A 118 -4.95 -29.12 3.08
CA LYS A 118 -3.52 -29.23 2.85
C LYS A 118 -3.22 -30.24 1.75
N GLY A 119 -2.51 -29.78 0.72
CA GLY A 119 -1.98 -30.61 -0.37
C GLY A 119 -0.50 -30.95 -0.17
N ALA A 120 0.12 -31.49 -1.21
CA ALA A 120 1.54 -31.85 -1.19
C ALA A 120 2.43 -30.63 -0.91
N ASN A 121 3.56 -30.86 -0.22
CA ASN A 121 4.60 -29.88 0.10
C ASN A 121 4.19 -28.68 0.96
N THR A 122 2.91 -28.49 1.27
CA THR A 122 2.43 -27.41 2.16
C THR A 122 2.76 -27.71 3.61
N VAL A 123 3.23 -26.71 4.35
CA VAL A 123 3.40 -26.78 5.81
C VAL A 123 2.34 -25.96 6.55
N LYS A 124 1.97 -24.80 6.02
CA LYS A 124 0.88 -23.94 6.49
C LYS A 124 0.31 -23.13 5.33
N ALA A 125 -0.85 -22.51 5.54
CA ALA A 125 -1.48 -21.66 4.54
C ALA A 125 -2.04 -20.39 5.16
N TYR A 126 -2.34 -19.40 4.32
CA TYR A 126 -3.02 -18.18 4.67
C TYR A 126 -4.27 -18.04 3.83
N CYS A 127 -5.42 -17.84 4.48
CA CYS A 127 -6.64 -17.39 3.84
C CYS A 127 -6.65 -15.86 3.90
N PHE A 128 -6.20 -15.22 2.82
CA PHE A 128 -6.05 -13.77 2.69
C PHE A 128 -7.30 -13.14 2.06
N ARG A 129 -7.72 -11.99 2.58
CA ARG A 129 -8.81 -11.18 2.03
C ARG A 129 -8.21 -9.92 1.42
N THR A 130 -8.42 -9.76 0.11
CA THR A 130 -8.05 -8.55 -0.64
C THR A 130 -8.94 -7.35 -0.29
N SER A 131 -8.65 -6.20 -0.89
CA SER A 131 -9.48 -4.99 -0.85
C SER A 131 -10.88 -5.23 -1.46
N ASP A 132 -11.83 -4.37 -1.11
CA ASP A 132 -13.20 -4.43 -1.62
C ASP A 132 -13.36 -3.92 -3.07
N THR A 133 -12.26 -3.52 -3.70
CA THR A 133 -12.19 -3.07 -5.10
C THR A 133 -11.24 -3.92 -5.94
N ALA A 134 -10.73 -5.03 -5.38
CA ALA A 134 -9.83 -5.93 -6.08
C ALA A 134 -10.47 -6.50 -7.35
N LYS A 135 -9.64 -6.65 -8.39
CA LYS A 135 -10.00 -7.23 -9.68
C LYS A 135 -9.17 -8.46 -9.95
N GLU A 136 -9.71 -9.38 -10.73
CA GLU A 136 -9.01 -10.61 -11.12
C GLU A 136 -7.66 -10.34 -11.82
N GLY A 137 -7.51 -9.18 -12.47
CA GLY A 137 -6.26 -8.79 -13.12
C GLY A 137 -5.20 -8.15 -12.21
N ASN A 138 -5.50 -7.80 -10.96
CA ASN A 138 -4.57 -7.08 -10.08
C ASN A 138 -4.43 -7.65 -8.65
N PHE A 139 -5.29 -8.59 -8.24
CA PHE A 139 -5.25 -9.13 -6.87
C PHE A 139 -3.90 -9.79 -6.52
N GLU A 140 -3.20 -10.38 -7.50
CA GLU A 140 -1.88 -10.98 -7.26
C GLU A 140 -0.84 -9.95 -6.80
N GLN A 141 -0.91 -8.73 -7.33
CA GLN A 141 -0.02 -7.65 -6.89
C GLN A 141 -0.36 -7.23 -5.46
N GLU A 142 -1.65 -7.13 -5.13
CA GLU A 142 -2.08 -6.81 -3.76
C GLU A 142 -1.58 -7.87 -2.76
N VAL A 143 -1.64 -9.15 -3.14
CA VAL A 143 -1.08 -10.25 -2.33
C VAL A 143 0.45 -10.13 -2.22
N LYS A 144 1.16 -9.77 -3.29
CA LYS A 144 2.62 -9.55 -3.22
C LYS A 144 2.98 -8.40 -2.28
N GLU A 145 2.27 -7.29 -2.35
CA GLU A 145 2.47 -6.13 -1.47
C GLU A 145 2.16 -6.50 0.00
N ALA A 146 1.10 -7.26 0.24
CA ALA A 146 0.74 -7.71 1.57
C ALA A 146 1.80 -8.61 2.22
N PHE A 147 2.50 -9.40 1.41
CA PHE A 147 3.53 -10.36 1.84
C PHE A 147 4.97 -9.86 1.64
N ALA A 148 5.18 -8.59 1.28
CA ALA A 148 6.50 -8.05 0.94
C ALA A 148 7.55 -8.22 2.07
N ASP A 149 7.11 -8.23 3.32
CA ASP A 149 7.96 -8.39 4.50
C ASP A 149 7.93 -9.81 5.09
N TYR A 150 7.38 -10.79 4.37
CA TYR A 150 7.35 -12.18 4.82
C TYR A 150 8.77 -12.75 4.97
N PRO A 151 9.09 -13.50 6.04
CA PRO A 151 8.19 -13.99 7.11
C PRO A 151 8.09 -13.06 8.33
N ALA A 152 8.68 -11.86 8.31
CA ALA A 152 8.69 -10.96 9.46
C ALA A 152 7.29 -10.38 9.75
N SER A 153 6.54 -10.04 8.70
CA SER A 153 5.16 -9.56 8.82
C SER A 153 4.35 -9.78 7.54
N ILE A 154 3.03 -9.88 7.70
CA ILE A 154 2.04 -9.84 6.62
C ILE A 154 1.09 -8.70 6.95
N THR A 155 0.80 -7.83 5.98
CA THR A 155 -0.16 -6.74 6.15
C THR A 155 -1.54 -7.14 5.63
N GLY A 156 -2.59 -6.39 5.99
CA GLY A 156 -3.95 -6.69 5.55
C GLY A 156 -4.68 -7.73 6.40
N SER A 157 -5.79 -8.26 5.86
CA SER A 157 -6.68 -9.16 6.58
C SER A 157 -6.45 -10.61 6.17
N TYR A 158 -6.03 -11.46 7.11
CA TYR A 158 -5.83 -12.88 6.84
C TYR A 158 -6.11 -13.76 8.05
N LYS A 159 -6.22 -15.06 7.79
CA LYS A 159 -6.17 -16.13 8.80
C LYS A 159 -5.06 -17.11 8.44
N GLU A 160 -4.19 -17.40 9.42
CA GLU A 160 -3.17 -18.44 9.29
C GLU A 160 -3.80 -19.80 9.61
N LEU A 161 -3.51 -20.80 8.77
CA LEU A 161 -3.96 -22.19 8.87
C LEU A 161 -2.74 -23.07 9.11
N THR A 162 -2.70 -23.76 10.25
CA THR A 162 -1.52 -24.53 10.71
C THR A 162 -1.62 -26.02 10.46
N PHE A 163 -2.82 -26.49 10.14
CA PHE A 163 -3.21 -27.90 9.98
C PHE A 163 -2.85 -28.74 11.21
N ALA A 164 -3.02 -28.17 12.41
CA ALA A 164 -2.61 -28.81 13.67
C ALA A 164 -3.46 -30.04 14.03
N ASP A 165 -4.77 -29.98 13.76
CA ASP A 165 -5.74 -31.01 14.13
C ASP A 165 -6.19 -31.90 12.95
N GLY A 166 -5.50 -31.80 11.81
CA GLY A 166 -5.79 -32.56 10.60
C GLY A 166 -5.43 -31.79 9.33
N ASP A 167 -5.71 -32.39 8.18
CA ASP A 167 -5.34 -31.80 6.88
C ASP A 167 -6.31 -30.70 6.41
N THR A 168 -7.42 -30.46 7.09
CA THR A 168 -8.41 -29.44 6.68
C THR A 168 -8.69 -28.48 7.84
N GLU A 169 -8.64 -27.19 7.54
CA GLU A 169 -9.11 -26.14 8.44
C GLU A 169 -10.18 -25.29 7.77
N THR A 170 -11.14 -24.83 8.57
CA THR A 170 -12.26 -24.01 8.13
C THR A 170 -12.21 -22.62 8.76
N VAL A 171 -12.42 -21.60 7.95
CA VAL A 171 -12.44 -20.19 8.35
C VAL A 171 -13.75 -19.56 7.95
N LYS A 172 -14.45 -18.99 8.93
CA LYS A 172 -15.57 -18.08 8.64
C LYS A 172 -15.05 -16.69 8.31
N MET A 173 -15.40 -16.20 7.13
CA MET A 173 -15.11 -14.85 6.67
C MET A 173 -16.40 -14.02 6.73
N GLU A 174 -16.31 -12.76 7.12
CA GLU A 174 -17.50 -11.92 7.35
C GLU A 174 -17.36 -10.56 6.64
N TYR A 175 -18.51 -10.03 6.20
CA TYR A 175 -18.67 -8.72 5.58
C TYR A 175 -17.92 -8.56 4.26
N LEU A 176 -17.95 -9.58 3.39
CA LEU A 176 -17.34 -9.48 2.07
C LEU A 176 -18.29 -8.77 1.11
N ILE A 177 -17.79 -7.73 0.47
CA ILE A 177 -18.42 -7.12 -0.71
C ILE A 177 -18.34 -8.11 -1.89
N PRO A 178 -19.50 -8.52 -2.46
CA PRO A 178 -19.55 -9.40 -3.62
C PRO A 178 -18.81 -8.81 -4.83
N TYR A 179 -18.16 -9.68 -5.60
CA TYR A 179 -17.40 -9.33 -6.78
C TYR A 179 -18.32 -8.97 -7.95
N SER A 180 -18.04 -7.83 -8.58
CA SER A 180 -18.61 -7.43 -9.85
C SER A 180 -17.52 -7.14 -10.89
N ASN A 181 -17.77 -7.45 -12.16
CA ASN A 181 -16.82 -7.11 -13.22
C ASN A 181 -16.60 -5.61 -13.38
N MET A 182 -17.57 -4.78 -12.98
CA MET A 182 -17.51 -3.33 -13.12
C MET A 182 -16.66 -2.69 -12.02
N TRP A 183 -16.96 -3.03 -10.76
CA TRP A 183 -16.40 -2.36 -9.58
C TRP A 183 -15.32 -3.17 -8.85
N GLY A 184 -15.11 -4.43 -9.24
CA GLY A 184 -14.35 -5.38 -8.43
C GLY A 184 -15.17 -5.86 -7.24
N GLY A 185 -14.47 -6.35 -6.23
CA GLY A 185 -15.02 -6.81 -4.96
C GLY A 185 -13.96 -7.60 -4.20
N HIS A 186 -14.34 -8.17 -3.07
CA HIS A 186 -13.40 -9.00 -2.32
C HIS A 186 -13.07 -10.28 -3.09
N ILE A 187 -11.79 -10.61 -3.11
CA ILE A 187 -11.24 -11.90 -3.52
C ILE A 187 -10.57 -12.54 -2.31
N ILE A 188 -10.92 -13.79 -2.02
CA ILE A 188 -10.27 -14.61 -1.00
C ILE A 188 -9.16 -15.39 -1.68
N VAL A 189 -7.94 -15.34 -1.15
CA VAL A 189 -6.76 -15.95 -1.76
C VAL A 189 -6.14 -16.94 -0.77
N VAL A 190 -5.87 -18.16 -1.23
CA VAL A 190 -5.12 -19.14 -0.46
C VAL A 190 -3.65 -19.04 -0.85
N VAL A 191 -2.83 -18.58 0.08
CA VAL A 191 -1.36 -18.57 -0.06
C VAL A 191 -0.78 -19.71 0.75
N THR A 192 -0.12 -20.67 0.12
CA THR A 192 0.56 -21.78 0.81
C THR A 192 2.01 -21.42 1.12
N VAL A 193 2.54 -22.01 2.18
CA VAL A 193 3.97 -22.02 2.51
C VAL A 193 4.46 -23.45 2.36
N ASP A 194 5.55 -23.66 1.62
CA ASP A 194 6.16 -24.98 1.49
C ASP A 194 7.22 -25.28 2.55
N GLN A 195 7.85 -26.46 2.48
CA GLN A 195 8.86 -26.93 3.44
C GLN A 195 10.11 -26.04 3.51
N ASP A 196 10.42 -25.33 2.43
CA ASP A 196 11.55 -24.39 2.35
C ASP A 196 11.15 -22.98 2.77
N GLY A 197 9.89 -22.78 3.19
CA GLY A 197 9.35 -21.48 3.57
C GLY A 197 8.95 -20.61 2.37
N LYS A 198 8.88 -21.16 1.16
CA LYS A 198 8.50 -20.41 -0.04
C LYS A 198 6.98 -20.31 -0.17
N LEU A 199 6.52 -19.17 -0.69
CA LEU A 199 5.10 -18.88 -0.86
C LEU A 199 4.60 -19.34 -2.23
N LYS A 200 3.32 -19.67 -2.33
CA LYS A 200 2.60 -19.85 -3.60
C LYS A 200 1.17 -19.37 -3.46
N ILE A 201 0.66 -18.66 -4.46
CA ILE A 201 -0.78 -18.43 -4.61
C ILE A 201 -1.38 -19.74 -5.13
N ALA A 202 -2.00 -20.51 -4.24
CA ALA A 202 -2.47 -21.86 -4.56
C ALA A 202 -3.84 -21.85 -5.24
N ASP A 203 -4.74 -21.00 -4.77
CA ASP A 203 -6.06 -20.78 -5.36
C ASP A 203 -6.64 -19.45 -4.88
N TYR A 204 -7.75 -19.03 -5.48
CA TYR A 204 -8.50 -17.83 -5.10
C TYR A 204 -10.00 -18.01 -5.30
N TYR A 205 -10.84 -17.16 -4.74
CA TYR A 205 -12.28 -17.18 -4.92
C TYR A 205 -12.80 -15.75 -4.97
N LYS A 206 -13.61 -15.44 -5.98
CA LYS A 206 -14.26 -14.14 -6.14
C LYS A 206 -15.56 -14.16 -5.32
N ALA A 207 -15.67 -13.25 -4.36
CA ALA A 207 -16.82 -13.25 -3.45
C ALA A 207 -18.15 -13.20 -4.23
N GLY A 208 -19.09 -14.07 -3.89
CA GLY A 208 -20.44 -14.03 -4.43
C GLY A 208 -20.59 -14.58 -5.86
N THR A 209 -19.54 -15.12 -6.48
CA THR A 209 -19.66 -15.72 -7.82
C THR A 209 -20.22 -17.16 -7.82
N GLY A 210 -20.54 -17.72 -6.66
CA GLY A 210 -20.89 -19.13 -6.48
C GLY A 210 -19.68 -20.02 -6.26
N ASP A 211 -19.91 -21.28 -5.88
CA ASP A 211 -18.85 -22.25 -5.59
C ASP A 211 -17.82 -22.35 -6.74
N LYS A 212 -16.54 -22.51 -6.36
CA LYS A 212 -15.52 -23.05 -7.26
C LYS A 212 -15.59 -24.56 -7.28
#